data_AF-A0A6B2D9L5-F1
#
_entry.id   AF-A0A6B2D9L5-F1
#
_cell.length_a   1.000
_cell.length_b   1.000
_cell.length_c   1.000
_cell.angle_alpha   90.00
_cell.angle_beta   90.00
_cell.angle_gamma   90.00
#
_symmetry.space_group_name_H-M   'P 1'
#
loop_
_entity.id
_entity.type
_entity.pdbx_description
1 polymer ?
#
loop_
_entity_poly.entity_id
_entity_poly.type
_entity_poly.pdbx_seq_one_letter_code
_entity_poly.pdbx_strand_id
1 'polypeptide(L)' 'MNITEANDTSRVLRYLLQLRTGGGRGPDDDVREAAVRLAGRVTKALHAGVTPDEVEAGWNR' A
#
# COMPACT_ATOMS: atom_id res chain seq x y z
N MET A 1 -4.45 13.31 -6.52
CA MET A 1 -3.81 11.98 -6.50
C MET A 1 -2.73 11.99 -7.56
N ASN A 2 -1.45 11.91 -7.17
CA ASN A 2 -0.34 12.00 -8.13
C ASN A 2 -0.19 10.66 -8.86
N ILE A 3 0.14 10.65 -10.16
CA ILE A 3 0.20 9.44 -11.01
C ILE A 3 1.14 8.38 -10.39
N THR A 4 2.21 8.82 -9.74
CA THR A 4 3.17 7.96 -9.02
C THR A 4 2.52 7.20 -7.86
N GLU A 5 1.54 7.79 -7.16
CA GLU A 5 0.91 7.16 -6.00
C GLU A 5 -0.03 6.02 -6.39
N ALA A 6 -0.84 6.24 -7.44
CA ALA A 6 -1.70 5.21 -8.01
C ALA A 6 -0.88 4.01 -8.53
N ASN A 7 0.31 4.29 -9.07
CA ASN A 7 1.23 3.29 -9.57
C ASN A 7 1.85 2.45 -8.43
N ASP A 8 2.30 3.08 -7.34
CA ASP A 8 2.87 2.38 -6.17
C ASP A 8 1.88 1.39 -5.56
N THR A 9 0.64 1.82 -5.30
CA THR A 9 -0.41 0.96 -4.73
C THR A 9 -0.74 -0.20 -5.67
N SER A 10 -0.89 0.07 -6.97
CA SER A 10 -1.22 -0.97 -7.96
C SER A 10 -0.12 -2.03 -8.08
N ARG A 11 1.15 -1.63 -8.02
CA ARG A 11 2.30 -2.54 -8.05
C ARG A 11 2.31 -3.47 -6.84
N VAL A 12 2.17 -2.90 -5.64
CA VAL A 12 2.14 -3.69 -4.40
C VAL A 12 0.96 -4.66 -4.38
N LEU A 13 -0.24 -4.21 -4.76
CA LEU A 13 -1.42 -5.09 -4.82
C LEU A 13 -1.27 -6.23 -5.83
N ARG A 14 -0.68 -5.95 -7.00
CA ARG A 14 -0.42 -6.99 -8.01
C ARG A 14 0.56 -8.04 -7.50
N TYR A 15 1.63 -7.63 -6.82
CA TYR A 15 2.59 -8.55 -6.23
C TYR A 15 1.95 -9.41 -5.13
N LEU A 16 1.13 -8.82 -4.24
CA LEU A 16 0.39 -9.57 -3.22
C LEU A 16 -0.57 -10.60 -3.84
N LEU A 17 -1.22 -10.26 -4.95
CA LEU A 17 -2.08 -11.18 -5.68
C LEU A 17 -1.28 -12.36 -6.26
N GLN A 18 -0.09 -12.11 -6.82
CA GLN A 18 0.79 -13.17 -7.32
C GLN A 18 1.26 -14.13 -6.22
N LEU A 19 1.59 -13.59 -5.04
CA LEU A 19 1.93 -14.40 -3.87
C LEU A 19 0.76 -15.30 -3.46
N ARG A 20 -0.46 -14.75 -3.42
CA ARG A 20 -1.68 -15.50 -3.09
C ARG A 20 -1.94 -16.66 -4.05
N THR A 21 -1.64 -16.49 -5.33
CA THR A 21 -1.86 -17.53 -6.36
C THR A 21 -0.69 -18.53 -6.48
N GLY A 22 0.29 -18.50 -5.56
CA GLY A 22 1.42 -19.43 -5.54
C GLY A 22 2.50 -19.13 -6.59
N GLY A 23 2.47 -17.95 -7.23
CA GLY A 23 3.38 -17.59 -8.32
C GLY A 23 4.70 -16.94 -7.89
N GLY A 24 4.99 -16.81 -6.60
CA GLY A 24 5.97 -15.85 -6.11
C GLY A 24 7.43 -16.30 -6.10
N ARG A 25 8.25 -15.78 -7.03
CA ARG A 25 9.62 -15.34 -6.70
C ARG A 25 9.51 -14.07 -5.84
N GLY A 26 10.51 -13.80 -4.99
CA GLY A 26 10.51 -12.61 -4.12
C GLY A 26 10.33 -11.29 -4.89
N PRO A 27 10.02 -10.17 -4.20
CA PRO A 27 9.69 -8.93 -4.87
C PRO A 27 10.90 -8.38 -5.61
N ASP A 28 10.68 -7.89 -6.83
CA ASP A 28 11.66 -7.07 -7.55
C ASP A 28 11.87 -5.72 -6.83
N ASP A 29 12.94 -5.01 -7.22
CA ASP A 29 13.34 -3.76 -6.56
C ASP A 29 12.26 -2.69 -6.68
N ASP A 30 11.55 -2.64 -7.80
CA ASP A 30 10.43 -1.73 -8.04
C ASP A 30 9.28 -1.92 -7.05
N VAL A 31 8.91 -3.17 -6.77
CA VAL A 31 7.88 -3.53 -5.78
C VAL A 31 8.37 -3.20 -4.37
N ARG A 32 9.66 -3.45 -4.06
CA ARG A 32 10.24 -3.12 -2.75
C ARG A 32 10.19 -1.63 -2.49
N GLU A 33 10.64 -0.82 -3.45
CA GLU A 33 10.61 0.64 -3.32
C GLU A 33 9.18 1.18 -3.20
N ALA A 34 8.26 0.65 -4.00
CA ALA A 34 6.84 1.01 -3.91
C ALA A 34 6.27 0.69 -2.53
N ALA A 35 6.60 -0.48 -1.97
CA ALA A 35 6.18 -0.87 -0.62
C ALA A 35 6.76 0.05 0.46
N VAL A 36 8.04 0.43 0.37
CA VAL A 36 8.67 1.39 1.30
C VAL A 36 7.99 2.76 1.23
N ARG A 37 7.73 3.28 0.02
CA ARG A 37 7.01 4.56 -0.16
C ARG A 37 5.61 4.49 0.44
N LEU A 38 4.88 3.40 0.21
CA LEU A 38 3.54 3.20 0.74
C LEU A 38 3.55 3.14 2.28
N ALA A 39 4.47 2.37 2.88
CA ALA A 39 4.63 2.29 4.33
C ALA A 39 4.95 3.67 4.96
N GLY A 40 5.80 4.47 4.30
CA GLY A 40 6.09 5.83 4.72
C GLY A 40 4.85 6.75 4.71
N ARG A 41 3.96 6.60 3.72
CA ARG A 41 2.69 7.35 3.67
C ARG A 41 1.73 6.92 4.78
N VAL A 42 1.59 5.61 5.02
CA VAL A 42 0.78 5.08 6.13
C VAL A 42 1.29 5.62 7.47
N THR A 43 2.60 5.60 7.68
CA THR A 43 3.22 6.14 8.90
C THR A 43 2.91 7.63 9.10
N LYS A 44 2.97 8.44 8.03
CA LYS A 44 2.59 9.86 8.08
C LYS A 44 1.11 10.04 8.43
N ALA A 45 0.21 9.23 7.88
CA ALA A 45 -1.21 9.28 8.19
C ALA A 45 -1.47 8.95 9.67
N LEU A 46 -0.85 7.88 10.18
CA LEU A 46 -0.94 7.50 11.60
C LEU A 46 -0.43 8.61 12.52
N HIS A 47 0.69 9.26 12.19
CA HIS A 47 1.20 10.41 12.95
C HIS A 47 0.29 11.64 12.88
N ALA A 48 -0.48 11.79 11.80
CA ALA A 48 -1.49 12.85 11.68
C ALA A 48 -2.79 12.52 12.44
N GLY A 49 -2.82 11.41 13.18
CA GLY A 49 -3.97 10.94 13.94
C GLY A 49 -4.86 9.98 13.18
N VAL A 50 -4.73 9.86 11.85
CA VAL A 50 -5.58 8.99 11.01
C VAL A 50 -5.33 7.53 11.33
N THR A 51 -6.17 6.98 12.20
CA THR A 51 -6.09 5.57 12.63
C THR A 51 -6.93 4.65 11.74
N PRO A 52 -6.67 3.33 11.73
CA PRO A 52 -7.55 2.37 11.07
C PRO A 52 -9.02 2.50 11.50
N ASP A 53 -9.27 2.66 12.80
CA ASP A 53 -10.62 2.81 13.36
C ASP A 53 -11.33 4.07 12.83
N GLU A 54 -10.61 5.18 12.71
CA GLU A 54 -11.16 6.41 12.13
C GLU A 54 -11.47 6.28 10.64
N VAL A 55 -10.64 5.56 9.88
CA VAL A 55 -10.89 5.26 8.47
C VAL A 55 -12.14 4.38 8.33
N GLU A 56 -12.25 3.33 9.14
CA GLU A 56 -13.42 2.43 9.14
C GLU A 56 -14.71 3.16 9.51
N ALA A 57 -14.66 4.00 10.55
CA ALA A 57 -15.78 4.84 10.96
C ALA A 57 -16.17 5.89 9.89
N GLY A 58 -15.26 6.23 8.98
CA GLY A 58 -15.51 7.11 7.83
C GLY A 58 -16.23 6.42 6.67
N TRP A 59 -15.98 5.13 6.43
CA TRP A 59 -16.60 4.36 5.33
C TRP A 59 -18.03 3.89 5.62
N ASN A 60 -18.36 3.70 6.90
CA ASN A 60 -19.69 3.28 7.35
C ASN A 60 -20.69 4.45 7.52
N ARG A 61 -20.42 5.62 6.91
CA ARG A 61 -21.28 6.82 6.96
C ARG A 61 -22.05 7.03 5.67
#